data_AF-A0A8T4TQD4-F1
#
_entry.id   AF-A0A8T4TQD4-F1
#
_cell.length_a   1.000
_cell.length_b   1.000
_cell.length_c   1.000
_cell.angle_alpha   90.00
_cell.angle_beta   90.00
_cell.angle_gamma   90.00
#
_symmetry.space_group_name_H-M   'P 1'
#
loop_
_entity.id
_entity.type
_entity.pdbx_description
1 polymer ?
#
loop_
_entity_poly.entity_id
_entity_poly.type
_entity_poly.pdbx_seq_one_letter_code
_entity_poly.pdbx_strand_id
1 'polypeptide(L)'
;MKADLLDDLKKKKPFLGLDIALKKIRNGKISKAYVSSNSGAKNQLVRLCKTIGVEVILLQESSKDLGIICKKPFSVSVISFE
;
A
#
# COMPACT_ATOMS: atom_id res chain seq x y z
N MET A 1 4.17 8.85 -10.20
CA MET A 1 3.95 8.71 -8.74
C MET A 1 2.46 8.80 -8.37
N LYS A 2 1.78 9.97 -8.42
CA LYS A 2 0.31 10.01 -8.18
C LYS A 2 -0.52 9.28 -9.25
N ALA A 3 -0.08 9.33 -10.51
CA ALA A 3 -0.80 8.75 -11.64
C ALA A 3 -0.90 7.22 -11.54
N ASP A 4 0.19 6.55 -11.16
CA ASP A 4 0.26 5.08 -11.05
C ASP A 4 -0.72 4.53 -10.02
N LEU A 5 -0.81 5.16 -8.84
CA LEU A 5 -1.75 4.78 -7.80
C LEU A 5 -3.21 4.93 -8.26
N LEU A 6 -3.54 6.03 -8.92
CA LEU A 6 -4.89 6.29 -9.43
C LEU A 6 -5.29 5.31 -10.54
N ASP A 7 -4.33 4.89 -11.36
CA ASP A 7 -4.55 3.91 -12.41
C ASP A 7 -4.76 2.50 -11.84
N ASP A 8 -3.93 2.08 -10.88
CA ASP A 8 -4.09 0.82 -10.14
C ASP A 8 -5.42 0.77 -9.38
N LEU A 9 -5.84 1.89 -8.76
CA LEU A 9 -7.14 2.00 -8.08
C LEU A 9 -8.34 1.83 -9.02
N LYS A 10 -8.20 2.16 -10.30
CA LYS A 10 -9.25 1.95 -11.31
C LYS A 10 -9.26 0.53 -11.85
N LYS A 11 -8.09 -0.10 -11.98
CA LYS A 11 -7.92 -1.44 -12.56
C LYS A 11 -8.26 -2.56 -11.59
N LYS A 12 -7.85 -2.44 -10.33
CA LYS A 12 -7.96 -3.51 -9.33
C LYS A 12 -8.49 -2.98 -8.00
N LYS A 13 -9.12 -3.88 -7.25
CA LYS A 13 -9.64 -3.55 -5.92
C LYS A 13 -8.47 -3.50 -4.92
N PRO A 14 -8.15 -2.34 -4.33
CA PRO A 14 -7.07 -2.24 -3.37
C PRO A 14 -7.43 -2.93 -2.05
N PHE A 15 -6.45 -3.59 -1.44
CA PHE A 15 -6.48 -3.95 -0.03
C PHE A 15 -5.93 -2.78 0.79
N LEU A 16 -6.73 -2.31 1.74
CA LEU A 16 -6.44 -1.11 2.53
C LEU A 16 -6.12 -1.52 3.96
N GLY A 17 -5.07 -0.94 4.52
CA GLY A 17 -4.68 -1.16 5.92
C GLY A 17 -3.54 -2.15 6.07
N LEU A 18 -2.81 -1.97 7.17
CA LEU A 18 -1.56 -2.67 7.44
C LEU A 18 -1.79 -4.17 7.65
N ASP A 19 -2.75 -4.55 8.49
CA ASP A 19 -3.01 -5.95 8.84
C ASP A 19 -3.41 -6.79 7.64
N ILE A 20 -4.25 -6.22 6.77
CA ILE A 20 -4.71 -6.90 5.55
C ILE A 20 -3.54 -7.06 4.58
N ALA A 21 -2.76 -5.99 4.38
CA ALA A 21 -1.56 -6.04 3.56
C ALA A 21 -0.56 -7.09 4.08
N LEU A 22 -0.26 -7.11 5.38
CA LEU A 22 0.63 -8.10 5.99
C LEU A 22 0.15 -9.54 5.78
N LYS A 23 -1.13 -9.81 5.99
CA LYS A 23 -1.72 -11.15 5.76
C LYS A 23 -1.60 -11.56 4.29
N LYS A 24 -1.92 -10.65 3.38
CA LYS A 24 -1.90 -10.92 1.93
C LYS A 24 -0.47 -11.07 1.39
N ILE A 25 0.50 -10.28 1.90
CA ILE A 25 1.93 -10.37 1.56
C ILE A 25 2.45 -11.75 1.96
N ARG A 26 2.14 -12.21 3.18
CA ARG A 26 2.54 -13.55 3.66
C ARG A 26 1.94 -14.67 2.82
N ASN A 27 0.74 -14.46 2.29
CA ASN A 27 0.06 -15.42 1.43
C ASN A 27 0.50 -15.35 -0.05
N GLY A 28 1.45 -14.47 -0.40
CA GLY A 28 1.92 -14.31 -1.78
C GLY A 28 0.86 -13.76 -2.75
N LYS A 29 -0.20 -13.13 -2.24
CA LYS A 29 -1.32 -12.62 -3.05
C LYS A 29 -1.19 -11.13 -3.34
N ILE A 30 0.01 -10.57 -3.35
CA ILE A 30 0.20 -9.14 -3.63
C ILE A 30 1.35 -8.99 -4.61
N SER A 31 1.10 -8.28 -5.71
CA SER A 31 2.14 -7.94 -6.67
C SER A 31 2.79 -6.59 -6.35
N LYS A 32 2.02 -5.65 -5.80
CA LYS A 32 2.47 -4.27 -5.53
C LYS A 32 1.86 -3.70 -4.25
N ALA A 33 2.66 -2.96 -3.49
CA ALA A 33 2.25 -2.26 -2.28
C ALA A 33 2.74 -0.81 -2.27
N TYR A 34 1.88 0.09 -1.81
CA TYR A 34 2.15 1.50 -1.63
C TYR A 34 2.09 1.85 -0.15
N VAL A 35 3.09 2.59 0.33
CA VAL A 35 3.24 2.93 1.74
C VAL A 35 3.35 4.44 1.89
N SER A 36 2.51 5.02 2.75
CA SER A 36 2.59 6.45 3.12
C SER A 36 3.93 6.84 3.75
N SER A 37 4.29 8.11 3.61
CA SER A 37 5.53 8.67 4.17
C SER A 37 5.60 8.58 5.69
N ASN A 38 4.47 8.72 6.38
CA ASN A 38 4.35 8.70 7.84
C ASN A 38 4.02 7.31 8.43
N SER A 39 4.07 6.24 7.63
CA SER A 39 3.80 4.89 8.13
C SER A 39 4.94 4.38 9.02
N GLY A 40 4.65 4.13 10.30
CA GLY A 40 5.60 3.50 11.23
C GLY A 40 6.00 2.07 10.83
N ALA A 41 5.21 1.40 9.98
CA ALA A 41 5.48 0.04 9.54
C ALA A 41 6.26 -0.04 8.21
N LYS A 42 6.73 1.10 7.69
CA LYS A 42 7.48 1.20 6.43
C LYS A 42 8.67 0.25 6.35
N ASN A 43 9.52 0.26 7.37
CA ASN A 43 10.74 -0.58 7.38
C ASN A 43 10.42 -2.08 7.39
N GLN A 44 9.38 -2.47 8.11
CA GLN A 44 8.93 -3.86 8.18
C GLN A 44 8.39 -4.34 6.82
N LEU A 45 7.57 -3.52 6.17
CA LEU A 45 7.02 -3.82 4.85
C LEU A 45 8.09 -3.90 3.77
N VAL A 46 9.02 -2.94 3.74
CA VAL A 46 10.12 -2.95 2.78
C VAL A 46 10.95 -4.23 2.90
N ARG A 47 11.26 -4.66 4.13
CA ARG A 47 12.00 -5.92 4.37
C ARG A 47 11.21 -7.13 3.88
N LEU A 48 9.95 -7.26 4.29
CA LEU A 48 9.08 -8.37 3.90
C LEU A 48 8.94 -8.48 2.39
N CYS A 49 8.59 -7.37 1.74
CA CYS A 49 8.39 -7.35 0.30
C CYS A 49 9.68 -7.63 -0.47
N LYS A 50 10.84 -7.17 0.00
CA LYS A 50 12.14 -7.51 -0.60
C LYS A 50 12.44 -9.01 -0.56
N THR A 51 12.06 -9.69 0.53
CA THR A 51 12.23 -11.16 0.65
C THR A 51 11.30 -11.92 -0.29
N ILE A 52 10.10 -11.39 -0.54
CA ILE A 52 9.03 -12.09 -1.27
C ILE A 52 9.00 -11.67 -2.76
N GLY A 53 9.76 -10.64 -3.15
CA GLY A 53 9.78 -10.10 -4.51
C GLY A 53 8.59 -9.18 -4.84
N VAL A 54 7.92 -8.64 -3.84
CA VAL A 54 6.79 -7.71 -4.01
C VAL A 54 7.31 -6.29 -4.22
N GLU A 55 6.75 -5.57 -5.19
CA GLU A 55 7.14 -4.18 -5.47
C GLU A 55 6.59 -3.24 -4.39
N VAL A 56 7.47 -2.49 -3.72
CA VAL A 56 7.08 -1.49 -2.71
C VAL A 56 7.39 -0.10 -3.21
N ILE A 57 6.35 0.72 -3.30
CA ILE A 57 6.43 2.13 -3.66
C ILE A 57 6.21 2.97 -2.41
N LEU A 58 7.23 3.77 -2.07
CA LEU A 58 7.15 4.72 -0.97
C LEU A 58 6.55 6.02 -1.49
N LEU A 59 5.38 6.36 -0.97
CA LEU A 59 4.69 7.59 -1.29
C LEU A 59 5.20 8.74 -0.42
N GLN A 60 5.12 9.96 -0.95
CA GLN A 60 5.43 11.17 -0.17
C GLN A 60 4.21 11.62 0.64
N GLU A 61 3.03 11.23 0.19
CA GLU A 61 1.74 11.52 0.80
C GLU A 61 1.60 10.89 2.19
N SER A 62 0.94 11.62 3.09
CA SER A 62 0.61 11.11 4.41
C SER A 62 -0.52 10.08 4.35
N SER A 63 -0.66 9.29 5.41
CA SER A 63 -1.77 8.34 5.55
C SER A 63 -3.15 8.99 5.46
N LYS A 64 -3.28 10.27 5.86
CA LYS A 64 -4.52 11.03 5.74
C LYS A 64 -4.80 11.39 4.27
N ASP A 65 -3.78 11.85 3.56
CA ASP A 65 -3.89 12.17 2.13
C ASP A 65 -4.19 10.93 1.29
N LEU A 66 -3.58 9.79 1.62
CA LEU A 66 -3.89 8.50 1.00
C LEU A 66 -5.35 8.10 1.20
N GLY A 67 -5.90 8.32 2.40
CA GLY A 67 -7.32 8.11 2.66
C GLY A 67 -8.20 8.93 1.72
N ILE A 68 -7.87 10.22 1.54
CA ILE A 68 -8.58 11.13 0.64
C ILE A 68 -8.46 10.67 -0.82
N ILE A 69 -7.26 10.30 -1.27
CA ILE A 69 -7.01 9.81 -2.64
C ILE A 69 -7.81 8.53 -2.93
N CYS A 70 -7.87 7.61 -1.96
CA CYS A 70 -8.66 6.39 -2.04
C CYS A 70 -10.16 6.61 -1.80
N LYS A 71 -10.62 7.86 -1.60
CA LYS A 71 -12.01 8.22 -1.26
C LYS A 71 -12.53 7.46 -0.04
N LYS A 72 -11.69 7.34 0.99
CA LYS A 72 -12.03 6.71 2.26
C LYS A 72 -12.16 7.75 3.37
N PRO A 73 -13.14 7.61 4.28
CA PRO A 73 -13.34 8.54 5.38
C PRO A 73 -12.33 8.34 6.53
N PHE A 74 -11.33 7.48 6.36
CA PHE A 74 -10.32 7.14 7.35
C PHE A 74 -8.92 7.20 6.73
N SER A 75 -7.90 7.40 7.57
CA SER A 75 -6.50 7.39 7.16
C SER A 75 -6.05 6.00 6.73
N VAL A 76 -5.36 5.93 5.59
CA VAL A 76 -4.84 4.68 5.03
C VAL A 76 -3.33 4.77 5.00
N SER A 77 -2.65 3.98 5.82
CA SER A 77 -1.18 3.99 5.86
C SER A 77 -0.56 3.17 4.73
N VAL A 78 -1.25 2.12 4.29
CA VAL A 78 -0.76 1.13 3.32
C VAL A 78 -1.88 0.68 2.39
N ILE A 79 -1.56 0.61 1.11
CA ILE A 79 -2.43 0.15 0.04
C ILE A 79 -1.71 -0.99 -0.67
N SER A 80 -2.41 -2.07 -0.99
CA SER A 80 -1.80 -3.21 -1.68
C SER A 80 -2.73 -3.73 -2.77
N PHE A 81 -2.14 -4.27 -3.84
CA PHE A 81 -2.85 -4.72 -5.03
C PHE A 81 -2.46 -6.17 -5.34
N GLU A 82 -3.46 -6.99 -5.68
CA GLU A 82 -3.24 -8.34 -6.21
C GLU A 82 -2.48 -8.29 -7.54
#